data_AF-A0A7V6T1R7-F1
#
_entry.id   AF-A0A7V6T1R7-F1
#
_cell.length_a   1.000
_cell.length_b   1.000
_cell.length_c   1.000
_cell.angle_alpha   90.00
_cell.angle_beta   90.00
_cell.angle_gamma   90.00
#
_symmetry.space_group_name_H-M   'P 1'
#
loop_
_entity.id
_entity.type
_entity.pdbx_description
1 polymer ?
#
loop_
_entity_poly.entity_id
_entity_poly.type
_entity_poly.pdbx_seq_one_letter_code
_entity_poly.pdbx_strand_id
1 'polypeptide(L)'
;MSDYGQKYICGKAALDYWGVPAIRGKIEPPDIIFPEEYVIFTYKPLYRPDRATIHTCSIPGADQYVDGKACTLPLVFLQVALSYSIHELIYLGLQCCAYREGDRPRCTVEELRTCAEELRGHRGRRKALRAIRYLENNSRSPMESILYMFLRLPNALGGCG
;
A
#
# COMPACT_ATOMS: atom_id res chain seq x y z
N MET A 1 31.18 -8.10 11.37
CA MET A 1 30.01 -8.36 10.51
C MET A 1 28.90 -7.46 11.01
N SER A 2 28.56 -6.44 10.23
CA SER A 2 27.81 -5.29 10.72
C SER A 2 26.34 -5.66 11.01
N ASP A 3 25.89 -5.35 12.22
CA ASP A 3 24.55 -5.54 12.78
C ASP A 3 23.51 -4.61 12.13
N TYR A 4 23.52 -4.50 10.80
CA TYR A 4 22.48 -3.81 10.05
C TYR A 4 21.32 -4.78 9.91
N GLY A 5 20.26 -4.58 10.70
CA GLY A 5 19.04 -5.37 10.63
C GLY A 5 18.52 -5.52 9.20
N GLN A 6 17.84 -6.62 8.93
CA GLN A 6 17.31 -6.95 7.60
C GLN A 6 16.49 -5.78 7.04
N LYS A 7 16.82 -5.34 5.82
CA LYS A 7 16.11 -4.27 5.11
C LYS A 7 15.08 -4.85 4.15
N TYR A 8 13.92 -4.20 4.06
CA TYR A 8 12.82 -4.60 3.18
C TYR A 8 12.40 -3.42 2.31
N ILE A 9 12.12 -3.67 1.03
CA ILE A 9 11.58 -2.66 0.11
C ILE A 9 10.21 -2.20 0.62
N CYS A 10 10.00 -0.89 0.70
CA CYS A 10 8.77 -0.30 1.24
C CYS A 10 8.20 0.82 0.34
N GLY A 11 7.07 1.39 0.74
CA GLY A 11 6.50 2.57 0.09
C GLY A 11 6.09 2.32 -1.35
N LYS A 12 6.26 3.33 -2.22
CA LYS A 12 5.83 3.22 -3.63
C LYS A 12 6.65 2.21 -4.42
N ALA A 13 7.95 2.06 -4.13
CA ALA A 13 8.79 1.04 -4.77
C ALA A 13 8.27 -0.39 -4.53
N ALA A 14 7.67 -0.64 -3.36
CA ALA A 14 7.07 -1.94 -3.09
C ALA A 14 5.82 -2.20 -3.95
N LEU A 15 5.09 -1.17 -4.38
CA LEU A 15 3.96 -1.33 -5.32
C LEU A 15 4.44 -1.90 -6.67
N ASP A 16 5.60 -1.46 -7.14
CA ASP A 16 6.25 -1.99 -8.36
C ASP A 16 6.75 -3.41 -8.16
N TYR A 17 7.37 -3.70 -7.01
CA TYR A 17 7.79 -5.06 -6.64
C TYR A 17 6.61 -6.05 -6.68
N TRP A 18 5.45 -5.63 -6.14
CA TRP A 18 4.22 -6.42 -6.18
C TRP A 18 3.47 -6.32 -7.52
N GLY A 19 3.96 -5.52 -8.47
CA GLY A 19 3.35 -5.32 -9.78
C GLY A 19 1.88 -4.94 -9.70
N VAL A 20 1.52 -4.03 -8.80
CA VAL A 20 0.13 -3.54 -8.67
C VAL A 20 -0.27 -2.85 -9.98
N PRO A 21 -1.38 -3.24 -10.63
CA PRO A 21 -1.72 -2.76 -11.96
C PRO A 21 -2.15 -1.30 -11.96
N ALA A 22 -1.96 -0.64 -13.10
CA ALA A 22 -2.57 0.65 -13.44
C ALA A 22 -2.43 1.76 -12.39
N ILE A 23 -1.28 1.84 -11.71
CA ILE A 23 -0.92 2.99 -10.87
C ILE A 23 -0.47 4.16 -11.76
N ARG A 24 0.42 3.90 -12.71
CA ARG A 24 0.92 4.88 -13.68
C ARG A 24 -0.16 5.27 -14.69
N GLY A 25 -0.25 6.56 -14.99
CA GLY A 25 -1.28 7.15 -15.86
C GLY A 25 -2.67 7.24 -15.24
N LYS A 26 -2.85 6.83 -13.98
CA LYS A 26 -4.14 6.89 -13.25
C LYS A 26 -4.04 7.63 -11.93
N ILE A 27 -3.09 7.23 -11.09
CA ILE A 27 -2.74 7.96 -9.86
C ILE A 27 -1.45 8.75 -10.06
N GLU A 28 -0.46 8.10 -10.67
CA GLU A 28 0.89 8.66 -10.82
C GLU A 28 1.18 9.02 -12.27
N PRO A 29 2.15 9.92 -12.55
CA PRO A 29 2.59 10.21 -13.91
C PRO A 29 3.02 8.93 -14.64
N PRO A 30 2.81 8.84 -15.97
CA PRO A 30 3.11 7.63 -16.75
C PRO A 30 4.59 7.22 -16.69
N ASP A 31 5.49 8.20 -16.69
CA ASP A 31 6.94 7.98 -16.74
C ASP A 31 7.61 8.03 -15.35
N ILE A 32 6.84 7.99 -14.26
CA ILE A 32 7.41 8.05 -12.92
C ILE A 32 8.23 6.79 -12.62
N ILE A 33 9.41 7.01 -12.05
CA ILE A 33 10.26 5.98 -11.47
C ILE A 33 10.21 6.18 -9.95
N PHE A 34 9.74 5.18 -9.21
CA PHE A 34 9.75 5.26 -7.75
C PHE A 34 11.18 5.05 -7.24
N PRO A 35 11.72 5.95 -6.41
CA PRO A 35 13.03 5.74 -5.82
C PRO A 35 12.99 4.52 -4.89
N GLU A 36 14.09 3.76 -4.84
CA GLU A 36 14.19 2.64 -3.90
C GLU A 36 14.15 3.14 -2.46
N GLU A 37 13.12 2.72 -1.73
CA GLU A 37 12.93 3.00 -0.31
C GLU A 37 12.98 1.69 0.47
N TYR A 38 13.63 1.72 1.63
CA TYR A 38 13.76 0.56 2.49
C TYR A 38 13.25 0.86 3.89
N VAL A 39 12.65 -0.13 4.54
CA VAL A 39 12.34 -0.12 5.97
C VAL A 39 13.19 -1.14 6.71
N ILE A 40 13.64 -0.73 7.89
CA ILE A 40 14.24 -1.62 8.87
C ILE A 40 13.35 -1.61 10.11
N PHE A 41 12.92 -2.80 10.55
CA PHE A 41 12.14 -2.96 11.77
C PHE A 41 13.10 -3.00 12.96
N THR A 42 13.10 -1.93 13.75
CA THR A 42 14.01 -1.81 14.90
C THR A 42 13.48 -0.81 15.90
N TYR A 43 13.82 -1.06 17.17
CA TYR A 43 13.59 -0.14 18.28
C TYR A 43 14.85 0.70 18.59
N LYS A 44 15.99 0.36 17.97
CA LYS A 44 17.27 1.03 18.19
C LYS A 44 17.48 2.14 17.15
N PRO A 45 18.11 3.26 17.53
CA PRO A 45 18.54 4.26 16.56
C PRO A 45 19.57 3.64 15.61
N LEU A 46 19.42 3.89 14.30
CA LEU A 46 20.33 3.42 13.26
C LEU A 46 21.07 4.60 12.62
N TYR A 47 22.36 4.38 12.37
CA TYR A 47 23.15 5.26 11.50
C TYR A 47 22.70 5.09 10.05
N ARG A 48 22.33 6.18 9.37
CA ARG A 48 21.82 6.15 8.00
C ARG A 48 22.94 6.49 7.00
N PRO A 49 23.37 5.54 6.15
CA PRO A 49 24.25 5.87 5.04
C PRO A 49 23.54 6.72 3.98
N ASP A 50 24.28 7.63 3.34
CA ASP A 50 23.78 8.75 2.52
C ASP A 50 23.06 8.36 1.21
N ARG A 51 23.13 7.10 0.77
CA ARG A 51 22.77 6.69 -0.60
C ARG A 51 21.40 6.03 -0.77
N ALA A 52 20.70 5.69 0.31
CA ALA A 52 19.37 5.07 0.23
C ALA A 52 18.42 5.69 1.26
N THR A 53 17.17 5.95 0.86
CA THR A 53 16.13 6.41 1.79
C THR A 53 15.74 5.25 2.70
N ILE A 54 16.31 5.25 3.91
CA ILE A 54 16.07 4.21 4.92
C ILE A 54 15.10 4.75 5.98
N HIS A 55 13.96 4.11 6.08
CA HIS A 55 12.97 4.30 7.13
C HIS A 55 13.19 3.31 8.27
N THR A 56 12.83 3.71 9.48
CA THR A 56 12.84 2.86 10.66
C THR A 56 11.42 2.72 11.16
N CYS A 57 10.98 1.49 11.39
CA CYS A 57 9.68 1.20 11.99
C CYS A 57 9.87 0.47 13.31
N SER A 58 9.28 1.03 14.38
CA SER A 58 9.30 0.45 15.73
C SER A 58 7.90 0.03 16.19
N ILE A 59 6.96 -0.13 15.25
CA ILE A 59 5.59 -0.55 15.57
C ILE A 59 5.62 -2.06 15.81
N PRO A 60 5.17 -2.55 16.99
CA PRO A 60 5.11 -3.98 17.28
C PRO A 60 4.24 -4.71 16.26
N GLY A 61 4.72 -5.85 15.77
CA GLY A 61 4.00 -6.68 14.78
C GLY A 61 4.07 -6.14 13.35
N ALA A 62 4.71 -5.00 13.08
CA ALA A 62 4.89 -4.55 11.69
C ALA A 62 5.85 -5.43 10.89
N ASP A 63 6.78 -6.09 11.58
CA ASP A 63 7.76 -7.03 11.02
C ASP A 63 7.13 -8.33 10.50
N GLN A 64 5.91 -8.68 10.93
CA GLN A 64 5.17 -9.83 10.37
C GLN A 64 4.63 -9.54 8.95
N TYR A 65 4.55 -8.27 8.56
CA TYR A 65 4.05 -7.83 7.25
C TYR A 65 5.18 -7.68 6.23
N VAL A 66 6.02 -8.71 6.11
CA VAL A 66 7.10 -8.82 5.12
C VAL A 66 6.98 -10.14 4.37
N ASP A 67 7.30 -10.11 3.08
CA ASP A 67 7.42 -11.32 2.26
C ASP A 67 8.56 -11.17 1.24
N GLY A 68 9.48 -12.15 1.27
CA GLY A 68 10.73 -12.11 0.54
C GLY A 68 11.59 -10.88 0.88
N LYS A 69 11.73 -9.97 -0.08
CA LYS A 69 12.56 -8.75 0.04
C LYS A 69 11.76 -7.47 0.27
N ALA A 70 10.42 -7.55 0.38
CA ALA A 70 9.55 -6.37 0.44
C ALA A 70 8.52 -6.46 1.58
N CYS A 71 8.00 -5.32 2.00
CA CYS A 71 6.79 -5.26 2.83
C CYS A 71 5.60 -5.82 2.05
N THR A 72 4.68 -6.53 2.70
CA THR A 72 3.47 -7.06 2.06
C THR A 72 2.54 -5.93 1.63
N LEU A 73 1.65 -6.21 0.66
CA LEU A 73 0.68 -5.23 0.15
C LEU A 73 -0.15 -4.52 1.24
N PRO A 74 -0.65 -5.20 2.30
CA PRO A 74 -1.33 -4.53 3.41
C PRO A 74 -0.52 -3.45 4.11
N LEU A 75 0.75 -3.73 4.41
CA LEU A 75 1.63 -2.74 5.04
C LEU A 75 2.00 -1.63 4.05
N VAL A 76 2.25 -1.97 2.79
CA VAL A 76 2.54 -0.98 1.74
C VAL A 76 1.38 -0.01 1.56
N PHE A 77 0.15 -0.52 1.53
CA PHE A 77 -1.07 0.30 1.45
C PHE A 77 -1.14 1.32 2.61
N LEU A 78 -0.80 0.91 3.83
CA LEU A 78 -0.71 1.80 4.98
C LEU A 78 0.42 2.83 4.85
N GLN A 79 1.59 2.41 4.38
CA GLN A 79 2.78 3.27 4.20
C GLN A 79 2.49 4.41 3.23
N VAL A 80 1.85 4.12 2.10
CA VAL A 80 1.56 5.13 1.06
C VAL A 80 0.26 5.91 1.30
N ALA A 81 -0.55 5.53 2.29
CA ALA A 81 -1.86 6.13 2.53
C ALA A 81 -1.85 7.66 2.74
N LEU A 82 -0.77 8.22 3.31
CA LEU A 82 -0.64 9.66 3.48
C LEU A 82 -0.25 10.40 2.20
N SER A 83 0.40 9.70 1.27
CA SER A 83 0.92 10.24 0.02
C SER A 83 -0.16 10.43 -1.05
N TYR A 84 -1.26 9.69 -0.96
CA TYR A 84 -2.37 9.71 -1.92
C TYR A 84 -3.61 10.34 -1.34
N SER A 85 -4.41 11.07 -2.12
CA SER A 85 -5.76 11.53 -1.76
C SER A 85 -6.70 10.36 -1.41
N ILE A 86 -7.89 10.64 -0.89
CA ILE A 86 -8.83 9.57 -0.54
C ILE A 86 -9.28 8.77 -1.78
N HIS A 87 -9.52 9.44 -2.91
CA HIS A 87 -9.90 8.81 -4.17
C HIS A 87 -8.80 7.90 -4.72
N GLU A 88 -7.58 8.43 -4.76
CA GLU A 88 -6.41 7.67 -5.21
C GLU A 88 -6.14 6.47 -4.30
N LEU A 89 -6.32 6.62 -2.98
CA LEU A 89 -6.15 5.53 -2.04
C LEU A 89 -7.24 4.46 -2.18
N ILE A 90 -8.49 4.83 -2.43
CA ILE A 90 -9.57 3.89 -2.73
C ILE A 90 -9.26 3.11 -4.02
N TYR A 91 -8.88 3.82 -5.08
CA TYR A 91 -8.51 3.20 -6.34
C TYR A 91 -7.31 2.25 -6.18
N LEU A 92 -6.27 2.67 -5.46
CA LEU A 92 -5.12 1.83 -5.15
C LEU A 92 -5.53 0.56 -4.39
N GLY A 93 -6.40 0.69 -3.39
CA GLY A 93 -6.91 -0.46 -2.63
C GLY A 93 -7.64 -1.47 -3.53
N LEU A 94 -8.46 -0.98 -4.46
CA LEU A 94 -9.12 -1.83 -5.46
C LEU A 94 -8.10 -2.53 -6.37
N GLN A 95 -7.03 -1.83 -6.81
CA GLN A 95 -5.96 -2.46 -7.62
C GLN A 95 -5.14 -3.47 -6.82
N CYS A 96 -4.90 -3.24 -5.52
CA CYS A 96 -4.23 -4.21 -4.65
C CYS A 96 -5.05 -5.50 -4.51
N CYS A 97 -6.38 -5.39 -4.50
CA CYS A 97 -7.32 -6.50 -4.39
C CYS A 97 -7.86 -7.01 -5.73
N ALA A 98 -7.29 -6.56 -6.84
CA ALA A 98 -7.71 -6.94 -8.18
C ALA A 98 -7.20 -8.33 -8.57
N TYR A 99 -7.97 -9.03 -9.40
CA TYR A 99 -7.49 -10.22 -10.10
C TYR A 99 -6.40 -9.83 -11.09
N ARG A 100 -5.37 -10.67 -11.18
CA ARG A 100 -4.44 -10.66 -12.30
C ARG A 100 -4.86 -11.78 -13.23
N GLU A 101 -4.71 -11.59 -14.55
CA GLU A 101 -5.12 -12.62 -15.52
C GLU A 101 -4.52 -13.99 -15.15
N GLY A 102 -5.37 -14.98 -14.90
CA GLY A 102 -4.96 -16.33 -14.51
C GLY A 102 -4.52 -16.53 -13.05
N ASP A 103 -4.43 -15.46 -12.25
CA ASP A 103 -3.86 -15.49 -10.90
C ASP A 103 -4.83 -14.97 -9.84
N ARG A 104 -4.80 -15.58 -8.65
CA ARG A 104 -5.57 -15.08 -7.50
C ARG A 104 -5.07 -13.70 -7.06
N PRO A 105 -5.95 -12.85 -6.50
CA PRO A 105 -5.52 -11.57 -5.92
C PRO A 105 -4.46 -11.81 -4.84
N ARG A 106 -3.39 -10.99 -4.85
CA ARG A 106 -2.29 -11.08 -3.89
C ARG A 106 -2.66 -10.55 -2.50
N CYS A 107 -3.77 -9.82 -2.42
CA CYS A 107 -4.25 -9.22 -1.20
C CYS A 107 -5.78 -9.16 -1.25
N THR A 108 -6.43 -9.33 -0.10
CA THR A 108 -7.87 -9.14 0.07
C THR A 108 -8.17 -7.89 0.90
N VAL A 109 -9.37 -7.36 0.76
CA VAL A 109 -9.86 -6.23 1.57
C VAL A 109 -9.81 -6.56 3.07
N GLU A 110 -10.01 -7.82 3.43
CA GLU A 110 -9.93 -8.25 4.82
C GLU A 110 -8.48 -8.20 5.34
N GLU A 111 -7.50 -8.66 4.57
CA GLU A 111 -6.08 -8.54 4.96
C GLU A 111 -5.63 -7.07 5.09
N LEU A 112 -6.10 -6.18 4.21
CA LEU A 112 -5.88 -4.74 4.34
C LEU A 112 -6.46 -4.21 5.66
N ARG A 113 -7.67 -4.67 6.01
CA ARG A 113 -8.37 -4.28 7.25
C ARG A 113 -7.64 -4.79 8.48
N THR A 114 -7.34 -6.08 8.54
CA THR A 114 -6.62 -6.72 9.65
C THR A 114 -5.29 -6.00 9.90
N CYS A 115 -4.51 -5.75 8.86
CA CYS A 115 -3.26 -5.00 8.96
C CYS A 115 -3.45 -3.58 9.53
N ALA A 116 -4.44 -2.85 9.03
CA ALA A 116 -4.74 -1.50 9.51
C ALA A 116 -5.25 -1.49 10.96
N GLU A 117 -5.94 -2.53 11.41
CA GLU A 117 -6.45 -2.65 12.77
C GLU A 117 -5.36 -3.02 13.77
N GLU A 118 -4.48 -3.95 13.40
CA GLU A 118 -3.35 -4.43 14.22
C GLU A 118 -2.25 -3.38 14.39
N LEU A 119 -1.87 -2.67 13.30
CA LEU A 119 -0.76 -1.71 13.32
C LEU A 119 -1.16 -0.34 13.91
N ARG A 120 -1.54 -0.37 15.18
CA ARG A 120 -1.88 0.83 15.97
C ARG A 120 -0.68 1.76 16.06
N GLY A 121 -0.90 3.04 15.78
CA GLY A 121 0.15 4.06 15.78
C GLY A 121 0.76 4.36 14.40
N HIS A 122 0.44 3.57 13.37
CA HIS A 122 0.85 3.90 12.00
C HIS A 122 0.18 5.21 11.52
N ARG A 123 0.97 6.15 10.99
CA ARG A 123 0.49 7.50 10.63
C ARG A 123 -0.62 7.46 9.56
N GLY A 124 -0.50 6.54 8.59
CA GLY A 124 -1.48 6.33 7.52
C GLY A 124 -2.77 5.59 7.93
N ARG A 125 -2.82 5.02 9.14
CA ARG A 125 -3.88 4.10 9.59
C ARG A 125 -5.29 4.68 9.45
N ARG A 126 -5.51 5.91 9.94
CA ARG A 126 -6.84 6.51 9.98
C ARG A 126 -7.41 6.73 8.58
N LYS A 127 -6.54 7.09 7.62
CA LYS A 127 -6.92 7.32 6.22
C LYS A 127 -7.11 6.00 5.46
N ALA A 128 -6.25 5.02 5.72
CA ALA A 128 -6.40 3.66 5.19
C ALA A 128 -7.74 3.02 5.63
N LEU A 129 -8.06 3.04 6.93
CA LEU A 129 -9.34 2.53 7.44
C LEU A 129 -10.54 3.25 6.82
N ARG A 130 -10.42 4.55 6.53
CA ARG A 130 -11.46 5.29 5.81
C ARG A 130 -11.63 4.80 4.37
N ALA A 131 -10.53 4.56 3.65
CA ALA A 131 -10.56 4.07 2.28
C ALA A 131 -11.11 2.64 2.20
N ILE A 132 -10.71 1.77 3.13
CA ILE A 132 -11.10 0.35 3.21
C ILE A 132 -12.62 0.15 3.25
N ARG A 133 -13.38 1.12 3.78
CA ARG A 133 -14.86 1.07 3.79
C ARG A 133 -15.50 1.08 2.40
N TYR A 134 -14.76 1.51 1.38
CA TYR A 134 -15.22 1.63 0.01
C TYR A 134 -14.48 0.68 -0.94
N LEU A 135 -13.82 -0.35 -0.39
CA LEU A 135 -13.13 -1.34 -1.21
C LEU A 135 -14.00 -2.57 -1.40
N GLU A 136 -13.82 -3.19 -2.55
CA GLU A 136 -14.39 -4.49 -2.91
C GLU A 136 -13.26 -5.39 -3.41
N ASN A 137 -13.40 -6.70 -3.19
CA ASN A 137 -12.45 -7.67 -3.72
C ASN A 137 -12.69 -7.89 -5.22
N ASN A 138 -11.66 -8.43 -5.89
CA ASN A 138 -11.80 -9.15 -7.14
C ASN A 138 -12.16 -8.30 -8.37
N SER A 139 -11.81 -7.00 -8.38
CA SER A 139 -11.91 -6.22 -9.62
C SER A 139 -11.09 -6.89 -10.72
N ARG A 140 -11.67 -7.05 -11.91
CA ARG A 140 -11.03 -7.73 -13.05
C ARG A 140 -10.35 -6.77 -14.01
N SER A 141 -10.55 -5.46 -13.85
CA SER A 141 -9.84 -4.45 -14.64
C SER A 141 -9.77 -3.09 -13.93
N PRO A 142 -8.78 -2.25 -14.28
CA PRO A 142 -8.72 -0.86 -13.84
C PRO A 142 -10.00 -0.06 -14.14
N MET A 143 -10.62 -0.31 -15.30
CA MET A 143 -11.85 0.36 -15.71
C MET A 143 -13.05 -0.04 -14.85
N GLU A 144 -13.14 -1.31 -14.45
CA GLU A 144 -14.15 -1.80 -13.52
C GLU A 144 -13.99 -1.15 -12.13
N SER A 145 -12.76 -0.97 -11.65
CA SER A 145 -12.51 -0.26 -10.39
C SER A 145 -12.97 1.20 -10.45
N ILE A 146 -12.72 1.89 -11.56
CA ILE A 146 -13.18 3.27 -11.76
C ILE A 146 -14.71 3.33 -11.80
N LEU A 147 -15.34 2.43 -12.56
CA LEU A 147 -16.80 2.34 -12.64
C LEU A 147 -17.42 2.05 -11.26
N TYR A 148 -16.84 1.12 -10.51
CA TYR A 148 -17.23 0.82 -9.14
C TYR A 148 -17.21 2.09 -8.27
N MET A 149 -16.12 2.87 -8.33
CA MET A 149 -16.01 4.11 -7.56
C MET A 149 -17.10 5.11 -7.93
N PHE A 150 -17.41 5.29 -9.22
CA PHE A 150 -18.51 6.17 -9.63
C PHE A 150 -19.88 5.69 -9.12
N LEU A 151 -20.14 4.39 -9.13
CA LEU A 151 -21.45 3.84 -8.77
C LEU A 151 -21.64 3.64 -7.25
N ARG A 152 -20.57 3.45 -6.49
CA ARG A 152 -20.63 3.05 -5.07
C ARG A 152 -20.18 4.11 -4.09
N LEU A 153 -19.37 5.07 -4.52
CA LEU A 153 -18.98 6.15 -3.61
C LEU A 153 -20.18 7.07 -3.37
N PRO A 154 -20.31 7.62 -2.14
CA PRO A 154 -21.35 8.58 -1.84
C PRO A 154 -21.14 9.88 -2.62
N ASN A 155 -22.21 10.68 -2.78
CA ASN A 155 -22.16 12.01 -3.39
C ASN A 155 -21.06 12.92 -2.80
N ALA A 156 -20.81 12.83 -1.49
CA ALA A 156 -19.74 13.58 -0.81
C ALA A 156 -18.31 13.21 -1.27
N LEU A 157 -18.16 12.04 -1.90
CA LEU A 157 -16.94 11.58 -2.55
C LEU A 157 -17.06 11.58 -4.08
N GLY A 158 -18.11 12.19 -4.65
CA GLY A 158 -18.29 12.35 -6.10
C GLY A 158 -18.79 11.11 -6.84
N GLY A 159 -19.30 10.10 -6.14
CA GLY A 159 -20.05 9.00 -6.77
C GLY A 159 -21.56 9.22 -6.67
N CYS A 160 -22.33 8.25 -7.20
CA CYS A 160 -23.79 8.28 -7.26
C CYS A 160 -24.47 7.28 -6.29
N GLY A 161 -23.71 6.71 -5.35
CA GLY A 161 -24.14 5.67 -4.41
C GLY A 161 -24.69 6.19 -3.09
#